data_AF-X1T861-F1
#
_entry.id   AF-X1T861-F1
#
_cell.length_a   1.000
_cell.length_b   1.000
_cell.length_c   1.000
_cell.angle_alpha   90.00
_cell.angle_beta   90.00
_cell.angle_gamma   90.00
#
_symmetry.space_group_name_H-M   'P 1'
#
loop_
_entity.id
_entity.type
_entity.pdbx_description
1 polymer ?
#
loop_
_entity_poly.entity_id
_entity_poly.type
_entity_poly.pdbx_seq_one_letter_code
_entity_poly.pdbx_strand_id
1 'polypeptide(L)'
;MNLLAFFFPNFFFYVFYYRYSEIDFTALFPSLIIKTIILGITIVIISIGLSLVLKFIKRFGKETKEENLKQIELQSKITCQNCGTEFNSVPKYCYNCNNLLTNELGEHIGNKK
;
A
#
# COMPACT_ATOMS: atom_id res chain seq x y z
N MET A 1 -1.56 -5.96 -19.80
CA MET A 1 -2.21 -5.34 -20.97
C MET A 1 -2.53 -6.43 -21.97
N ASN A 2 -3.76 -6.46 -22.52
CA ASN A 2 -4.09 -7.46 -23.54
C ASN A 2 -3.64 -6.96 -24.91
N LEU A 3 -2.53 -7.50 -25.44
CA LEU A 3 -1.99 -7.13 -26.75
C LEU A 3 -3.02 -7.37 -27.87
N LEU A 4 -3.90 -8.36 -27.71
CA LEU A 4 -4.99 -8.60 -28.67
C LEU A 4 -5.93 -7.39 -28.78
N ALA A 5 -6.24 -6.72 -27.67
CA ALA A 5 -7.11 -5.54 -27.69
C ALA A 5 -6.49 -4.36 -28.45
N PHE A 6 -5.16 -4.32 -28.57
CA PHE A 6 -4.46 -3.33 -29.38
C PHE A 6 -4.35 -3.75 -30.84
N PHE A 7 -3.89 -4.97 -31.11
CA PHE A 7 -3.65 -5.44 -32.49
C PHE A 7 -4.92 -5.75 -33.27
N PHE A 8 -5.96 -6.26 -32.61
CA PHE A 8 -7.21 -6.64 -33.25
C PHE A 8 -7.89 -5.46 -33.98
N PRO A 9 -8.23 -4.33 -33.33
CA PRO A 9 -8.83 -3.20 -34.03
C PRO A 9 -7.91 -2.57 -35.08
N ASN A 10 -6.59 -2.52 -34.82
CA ASN A 10 -5.62 -2.01 -35.81
C ASN A 10 -5.58 -2.90 -37.06
N PHE A 11 -5.64 -4.22 -36.91
CA PHE A 11 -5.69 -5.15 -38.03
C PHE A 11 -6.93 -4.90 -38.91
N PHE A 12 -8.12 -4.82 -38.32
CA PHE A 12 -9.34 -4.51 -39.08
C PHE A 12 -9.27 -3.14 -39.74
N PHE A 13 -8.73 -2.13 -39.05
CA PHE A 13 -8.51 -0.81 -39.64
C PHE A 13 -7.66 -0.90 -40.91
N TYR A 14 -6.53 -1.62 -40.89
CA TYR A 14 -5.69 -1.80 -42.06
C TYR A 14 -6.40 -2.54 -43.20
N VAL A 15 -7.12 -3.62 -42.87
CA VAL A 15 -7.87 -4.40 -43.87
C VAL A 15 -8.97 -3.56 -44.54
N PHE A 16 -9.73 -2.78 -43.76
CA PHE A 16 -10.77 -1.91 -44.31
C PHE A 16 -10.17 -0.73 -45.08
N TYR A 17 -9.09 -0.15 -44.59
CA TYR A 17 -8.44 0.97 -45.25
C TYR A 17 -7.87 0.56 -46.62
N TYR A 18 -7.21 -0.59 -46.70
CA TYR A 18 -6.76 -1.16 -47.98
C TYR A 18 -7.93 -1.42 -48.94
N ARG A 19 -9.03 -1.98 -48.44
CA ARG A 19 -10.21 -2.32 -49.27
C ARG A 19 -10.92 -1.12 -49.86
N TYR A 20 -10.98 0.00 -49.14
CA TYR A 20 -11.77 1.17 -49.56
C TYR A 20 -10.95 2.32 -50.13
N SER A 21 -9.63 2.38 -49.86
CA SER A 21 -8.73 3.34 -50.50
C SER A 21 -7.34 2.75 -50.70
N GLU A 22 -7.19 1.89 -51.70
CA GLU A 22 -5.94 1.18 -52.00
C GLU A 22 -4.78 2.14 -52.36
N ILE A 23 -5.09 3.21 -53.10
CA ILE A 23 -4.08 4.20 -53.55
C ILE A 23 -3.54 4.98 -52.35
N ASP A 24 -4.43 5.48 -51.48
CA ASP A 24 -4.01 6.21 -50.29
C ASP A 24 -3.36 5.28 -49.25
N PHE A 25 -3.82 4.02 -49.19
CA PHE A 25 -3.23 3.00 -48.33
C PHE A 25 -1.77 2.78 -48.69
N THR A 26 -1.46 2.51 -49.96
CA THR A 26 -0.07 2.23 -50.38
C THR A 26 0.86 3.41 -50.15
N ALA A 27 0.38 4.65 -50.30
CA ALA A 27 1.17 5.85 -50.01
C ALA A 27 1.39 6.07 -48.50
N LEU A 28 0.39 5.80 -47.65
CA LEU A 28 0.42 6.15 -46.24
C LEU A 28 0.79 4.98 -45.31
N PHE A 29 0.71 3.74 -45.79
CA PHE A 29 0.94 2.53 -45.01
C PHE A 29 2.29 2.52 -44.26
N PRO A 30 3.43 2.91 -44.88
CA PRO A 30 4.70 2.96 -44.16
C PRO A 30 4.67 3.93 -42.97
N SER A 31 4.01 5.08 -43.12
CA SER A 31 3.87 6.05 -42.03
C SER A 31 2.93 5.54 -40.93
N LEU A 32 1.80 4.94 -41.33
CA LEU A 32 0.79 4.42 -40.40
C LEU A 32 1.34 3.28 -39.55
N ILE A 33 2.07 2.33 -40.16
CA ILE A 33 2.60 1.19 -39.41
C ILE A 33 3.67 1.62 -38.40
N ILE A 34 4.53 2.59 -38.74
CA ILE A 34 5.50 3.17 -37.82
C ILE A 34 4.77 3.85 -36.65
N LYS A 35 3.73 4.63 -36.92
CA LYS A 35 2.92 5.28 -35.87
C LYS A 35 2.26 4.25 -34.95
N THR A 36 1.73 3.15 -35.49
CA THR A 36 1.14 2.06 -34.68
C THR A 36 2.19 1.36 -33.82
N ILE A 37 3.41 1.12 -34.34
CA ILE A 37 4.51 0.53 -33.56
C ILE A 37 4.90 1.46 -32.40
N ILE A 38 5.10 2.76 -32.69
CA ILE A 38 5.43 3.76 -31.66
C ILE A 38 4.35 3.79 -30.58
N LEU A 39 3.07 3.86 -30.98
CA LEU A 39 1.95 3.84 -30.05
C LEU A 39 1.97 2.57 -29.18
N GLY A 40 2.20 1.40 -29.77
CA GLY A 40 2.31 0.14 -29.05
C GLY A 40 3.41 0.17 -27.98
N ILE A 41 4.60 0.64 -28.34
CA ILE A 41 5.74 0.80 -27.42
C ILE A 41 5.39 1.78 -26.30
N THR A 42 4.80 2.93 -26.62
CA THR A 42 4.41 3.94 -25.64
C THR A 42 3.44 3.38 -24.60
N ILE A 43 2.43 2.61 -25.02
CA ILE A 43 1.47 2.03 -24.07
C ILE A 43 2.15 0.98 -23.18
N VAL A 44 3.08 0.18 -23.70
CA VAL A 44 3.87 -0.77 -22.88
C VAL A 44 4.69 -0.03 -21.83
N ILE A 45 5.39 1.03 -22.22
CA ILE A 45 6.19 1.87 -21.31
C ILE A 45 5.29 2.48 -20.23
N ILE A 46 4.14 3.04 -20.60
CA ILE A 46 3.18 3.62 -19.64
C ILE A 46 2.66 2.56 -18.68
N SER A 47 2.36 1.35 -19.17
CA SER A 47 1.87 0.25 -18.32
C SER A 47 2.89 -0.17 -17.26
N ILE A 48 4.16 -0.24 -17.64
CA ILE A 48 5.26 -0.55 -16.71
C ILE A 48 5.49 0.63 -15.76
N GLY A 49 5.55 1.86 -16.29
CA GLY A 49 5.74 3.08 -15.51
C GLY A 49 4.66 3.27 -14.46
N LEU A 50 3.39 3.10 -14.82
CA LEU A 50 2.27 3.21 -13.90
C LEU A 50 2.36 2.18 -12.78
N SER A 51 2.77 0.95 -13.09
CA SER A 51 2.96 -0.11 -12.09
C SER A 51 4.05 0.25 -11.07
N LEU A 52 5.16 0.85 -11.53
CA LEU A 52 6.25 1.32 -10.67
C LEU A 52 5.82 2.51 -9.81
N VAL A 53 5.13 3.49 -10.40
CA VAL A 53 4.63 4.67 -9.70
C VAL A 53 3.63 4.28 -8.60
N LEU A 54 2.67 3.39 -8.91
CA LEU A 54 1.71 2.89 -7.91
C LEU A 54 2.41 2.15 -6.77
N LYS A 55 3.43 1.33 -7.07
CA LYS A 55 4.23 0.63 -6.05
C LYS A 55 5.00 1.61 -5.17
N PHE A 56 5.53 2.68 -5.76
CA PHE A 56 6.24 3.74 -5.05
C PHE A 56 5.31 4.49 -4.10
N ILE A 57 4.15 4.94 -4.57
CA ILE A 57 3.14 5.63 -3.73
C ILE A 57 2.69 4.74 -2.57
N LYS A 58 2.43 3.45 -2.84
CA LYS A 58 2.04 2.49 -1.80
C LYS A 58 3.13 2.26 -0.76
N ARG A 59 4.41 2.32 -1.15
CA ARG A 59 5.55 2.18 -0.25
C ARG A 59 5.67 3.38 0.68
N PHE A 60 5.58 4.61 0.16
CA PHE A 60 5.55 5.82 0.97
C PHE A 60 4.44 5.78 2.02
N GLY A 61 3.21 5.42 1.62
CA GLY A 61 2.11 5.31 2.57
C GLY A 61 2.31 4.25 3.67
N LYS A 62 3.09 3.20 3.42
CA LYS A 62 3.44 2.19 4.44
C LYS A 62 4.52 2.68 5.38
N GLU A 63 5.58 3.30 4.86
CA GLU A 63 6.68 3.85 5.66
C GLU A 63 6.14 4.91 6.64
N THR A 64 5.26 5.81 6.17
CA THR A 64 4.59 6.79 7.04
C THR A 64 3.72 6.12 8.10
N LYS A 65 3.04 5.00 7.79
CA LYS A 65 2.18 4.30 8.77
C LYS A 65 2.99 3.60 9.86
N GLU A 66 4.12 2.99 9.52
CA GLU A 66 5.03 2.38 10.51
C GLU A 66 5.69 3.42 11.41
N GLU A 67 6.09 4.57 10.88
CA GLU A 67 6.64 5.67 11.68
C GLU A 67 5.62 6.21 12.69
N ASN A 68 4.37 6.40 12.26
CA ASN A 68 3.30 6.82 13.17
C ASN A 68 3.03 5.78 14.27
N LEU A 69 3.05 4.48 13.96
CA LEU A 69 2.86 3.43 14.95
C LEU A 69 3.99 3.38 15.99
N LYS A 70 5.24 3.54 15.55
CA LYS A 70 6.39 3.63 16.46
C LYS A 70 6.30 4.83 17.40
N GLN A 71 5.83 5.97 16.91
CA GLN A 71 5.62 7.15 17.76
C GLN A 71 4.52 6.93 18.81
N ILE A 72 3.43 6.25 18.45
CA ILE A 72 2.35 5.93 19.39
C ILE A 72 2.83 4.95 20.48
N GLU A 73 3.63 3.94 20.12
CA GLU A 73 4.21 3.00 21.08
C GLU A 73 5.17 3.68 22.08
N LEU A 74 5.94 4.67 21.61
CA LEU A 74 6.82 5.47 22.47
C LEU A 74 6.04 6.40 23.42
N GLN A 75 4.91 6.96 22.98
CA GLN A 75 4.08 7.84 23.81
C GLN A 75 3.23 7.10 24.85
N SER A 76 2.97 5.81 24.68
CA SER A 76 2.14 5.03 25.61
C SER A 76 2.90 4.48 26.82
N LYS A 77 4.21 4.74 26.93
CA LYS A 77 5.01 4.35 28.09
C LYS A 77 4.72 5.22 29.30
N ILE A 78 4.14 4.62 30.33
CA ILE A 78 3.74 5.29 31.57
C ILE A 78 4.36 4.55 32.75
N THR A 79 4.96 5.30 33.67
CA THR A 79 5.54 4.75 34.90
C THR A 79 4.54 4.89 36.05
N CYS A 80 4.36 3.83 36.83
CA CYS A 80 3.59 3.90 38.07
C CYS A 80 4.23 4.88 39.05
N GLN A 81 3.50 5.90 39.49
CA GLN A 81 4.01 6.86 40.47
C GLN A 81 4.27 6.25 41.86
N ASN A 82 3.66 5.11 42.18
CA ASN A 82 3.75 4.50 43.51
C ASN A 82 4.86 3.45 43.62
N CYS A 83 5.05 2.60 42.60
CA CYS A 83 6.03 1.50 42.63
C CYS A 83 7.07 1.53 41.50
N GLY A 84 7.04 2.55 40.65
CA GLY A 84 8.01 2.71 39.57
C GLY A 84 7.89 1.71 38.41
N THR A 85 6.89 0.83 38.39
CA THR A 85 6.71 -0.15 37.32
C THR A 85 6.29 0.53 36.01
N GLU A 86 6.96 0.21 34.90
CA GLU A 86 6.65 0.74 33.58
C GLU A 86 5.55 -0.06 32.87
N PHE A 87 4.66 0.65 32.18
CA PHE A 87 3.58 0.09 31.38
C PHE A 87 3.65 0.63 29.97
N ASN A 88 3.37 -0.23 28.99
CA ASN A 88 3.23 0.17 27.58
C ASN A 88 1.78 0.60 27.25
N SER A 89 0.96 0.87 28.26
CA SER A 89 -0.47 1.23 28.14
C SER A 89 -0.89 2.10 29.32
N VAL A 90 -2.12 2.65 29.30
CA VAL A 90 -2.71 3.42 30.41
C VAL A 90 -3.61 2.48 31.26
N PRO A 91 -3.07 1.70 32.21
CA PRO A 91 -3.90 0.89 33.08
C PRO A 91 -4.67 1.77 34.06
N LYS A 92 -5.93 1.42 34.35
CA LYS A 92 -6.70 2.08 35.42
C LYS A 92 -6.05 1.90 36.80
N TYR A 93 -5.37 0.78 37.02
CA TYR A 93 -4.69 0.44 38.26
C TYR A 93 -3.35 -0.25 37.97
N CYS A 94 -2.31 0.07 38.73
CA CYS A 94 -1.03 -0.63 38.65
C CYS A 94 -1.21 -2.06 39.17
N TYR A 95 -0.99 -3.07 38.31
CA TYR A 95 -1.13 -4.49 38.70
C TYR A 95 -0.25 -4.84 39.90
N ASN A 96 0.99 -4.34 39.92
CA ASN A 96 1.93 -4.64 41.00
C ASN A 96 1.47 -4.03 42.35
N CYS A 97 1.04 -2.76 42.36
CA CYS A 97 0.49 -2.13 43.55
C CYS A 97 -0.81 -2.81 44.01
N ASN A 98 -1.68 -3.16 43.07
CA ASN A 98 -2.96 -3.80 43.40
C ASN A 98 -2.74 -5.17 44.03
N ASN A 99 -1.80 -5.96 43.49
CA ASN A 99 -1.48 -7.27 44.03
C ASN A 99 -0.92 -7.19 45.45
N LEU A 100 -0.06 -6.20 45.71
CA LEU A 100 0.52 -5.94 47.03
C LEU A 100 -0.58 -5.62 48.06
N LEU A 101 -1.51 -4.72 47.71
CA LEU A 101 -2.66 -4.38 48.54
C LEU A 101 -3.57 -5.59 48.81
N THR A 102 -3.86 -6.43 47.82
CA THR A 102 -4.68 -7.63 48.03
C THR A 102 -3.99 -8.67 48.92
N ASN A 103 -2.67 -8.80 48.84
CA ASN A 103 -1.93 -9.73 49.70
C ASN A 103 -1.88 -9.23 51.15
N GLU A 104 -1.61 -7.93 51.36
CA GLU A 104 -1.61 -7.31 52.69
C GLU A 104 -3.01 -7.33 53.34
N LEU A 105 -4.07 -7.03 52.59
CA LEU A 105 -5.44 -7.16 53.12
C LEU A 105 -5.81 -8.63 53.41
N GLY A 106 -5.35 -9.57 52.58
CA GLY A 106 -5.55 -11.00 52.79
C GLY A 106 -4.90 -11.49 54.08
N GLU A 107 -3.68 -11.01 54.37
CA GLU A 107 -2.98 -11.27 55.64
C GLU A 107 -3.70 -10.65 56.85
N HIS A 108 -4.18 -9.41 56.73
CA HIS A 108 -4.91 -8.75 57.82
C HIS A 108 -6.28 -9.39 58.13
N ILE A 109 -6.92 -10.03 57.15
CA ILE A 109 -8.16 -10.79 57.36
C ILE A 109 -7.84 -12.20 57.93
N GLY A 110 -6.71 -12.80 57.52
CA GLY A 110 -6.25 -14.11 58.02
C GLY A 110 -5.73 -14.10 59.46
N ASN A 111 -5.24 -12.95 59.95
CA ASN A 111 -4.68 -12.81 61.31
C ASN A 111 -5.71 -12.41 62.38
N LYS A 112 -7.01 -12.33 62.03
CA LYS A 112 -8.13 -12.24 62.99
C LYS A 112 -8.68 -13.65 63.27
N LYS A 113 -7.89 -14.50 63.93
CA LYS A 113 -8.40 -15.70 64.59
C LYS A 113 -7.71 -15.90 65.92
#